data_AF-A0A3B9DF89-F1
#
_entry.id   AF-A0A3B9DF89-F1
#
_cell.length_a   1.000
_cell.length_b   1.000
_cell.length_c   1.000
_cell.angle_alpha   90.00
_cell.angle_beta   90.00
_cell.angle_gamma   90.00
#
_symmetry.space_group_name_H-M   'P 1'
#
loop_
_entity.id
_entity.type
_entity.pdbx_description
1 polymer ?
#
loop_
_entity_poly.entity_id
_entity_poly.type
_entity_poly.pdbx_seq_one_letter_code
_entity_poly.pdbx_strand_id
1 'polypeptide(L)'
;MSSEKIRLGIVGGGIGAFVGSIHRIAARLDDRYELLAGALSSEPKRAADSAAELGIDPRRSYASFEEMAKKEGKLKHGIEAVAIVTPNHLHCAV
;
A
#
# COMPACT_ATOMS: atom_id res chain seq x y z
N MET A 1 -10.86 18.85 17.54
CA MET A 1 -11.14 17.44 17.23
C MET A 1 -10.00 16.96 16.33
N SER A 2 -9.13 16.08 16.83
CA SER A 2 -8.14 15.44 15.96
C SER A 2 -8.89 14.42 15.10
N SER A 3 -9.03 14.69 13.81
CA SER A 3 -9.48 13.68 12.85
C SER A 3 -8.31 12.71 12.68
N GLU A 4 -8.48 11.45 13.09
CA GLU A 4 -7.46 10.42 12.79
C GLU A 4 -7.22 10.35 11.28
N LYS A 5 -5.96 10.12 10.87
CA LYS A 5 -5.59 9.92 9.47
C LYS A 5 -6.19 8.61 8.97
N ILE A 6 -6.58 8.58 7.69
CA ILE A 6 -7.07 7.38 7.04
C ILE A 6 -5.89 6.41 6.85
N ARG A 7 -6.04 5.19 7.35
CA ARG A 7 -5.03 4.14 7.20
C ARG A 7 -5.06 3.60 5.78
N LEU A 8 -3.99 3.85 5.03
CA LEU A 8 -3.88 3.56 3.61
C LEU A 8 -3.01 2.33 3.36
N GLY A 9 -3.48 1.44 2.49
CA GLY A 9 -2.66 0.44 1.81
C GLY A 9 -2.39 0.80 0.36
N ILE A 10 -1.40 0.16 -0.27
CA ILE A 10 -1.12 0.33 -1.70
C ILE A 10 -0.87 -1.01 -2.39
N VAL A 11 -1.41 -1.19 -3.60
CA VAL A 11 -1.16 -2.37 -4.45
C VAL A 11 -0.50 -1.92 -5.75
N GLY A 12 0.68 -2.46 -6.04
CA GLY A 12 1.59 -2.00 -7.08
C GLY A 12 2.42 -0.78 -6.66
N GLY A 13 3.09 -0.15 -7.63
CA GLY A 13 3.75 1.15 -7.40
C GLY A 13 5.02 1.13 -6.55
N GLY A 14 5.67 -0.04 -6.39
CA GLY A 14 6.95 -0.19 -5.69
C GLY A 14 8.15 0.47 -6.37
N ILE A 15 9.35 -0.01 -6.08
CA ILE A 15 10.61 0.55 -6.60
C ILE A 15 10.59 0.70 -8.13
N GLY A 16 10.96 1.90 -8.58
CA GLY A 16 11.04 2.27 -10.00
C GLY A 16 9.71 2.69 -10.63
N ALA A 17 8.59 2.66 -9.90
CA ALA A 17 7.28 3.03 -10.44
C ALA A 17 6.97 4.53 -10.23
N PHE A 18 6.80 5.25 -11.34
CA PHE A 18 6.42 6.67 -11.33
C PHE A 18 5.01 6.89 -10.73
N VAL A 19 4.01 6.12 -11.15
CA VAL A 19 2.63 6.29 -10.67
C VAL A 19 2.54 6.06 -9.15
N GLY A 20 3.25 5.06 -8.63
CA GLY A 20 3.30 4.81 -7.19
C GLY A 20 3.81 6.01 -6.39
N SER A 21 4.86 6.69 -6.86
CA SER A 21 5.39 7.86 -6.15
C SER A 21 4.41 9.04 -6.16
N ILE A 22 3.71 9.28 -7.27
CA ILE A 22 2.69 10.34 -7.38
C ILE A 22 1.54 10.12 -6.39
N HIS A 23 1.01 8.90 -6.30
CA HIS A 23 -0.08 8.60 -5.35
C HIS A 23 0.38 8.77 -3.90
N ARG A 24 1.62 8.35 -3.57
CA ARG A 24 2.17 8.54 -2.23
C ARG A 24 2.41 10.02 -1.88
N ILE A 25 2.81 10.84 -2.86
CA ILE A 25 2.90 12.29 -2.68
C ILE A 25 1.51 12.85 -2.40
N ALA A 26 0.54 12.57 -3.27
CA ALA A 26 -0.83 13.05 -3.12
C ALA A 26 -1.44 12.70 -1.75
N ALA A 27 -1.27 11.45 -1.29
CA ALA A 27 -1.77 10.99 0.00
C ALA A 27 -1.19 11.76 1.20
N ARG A 28 0.03 12.29 1.08
CA ARG A 28 0.70 13.06 2.15
C ARG A 28 0.40 14.56 2.12
N LEU A 29 0.05 15.12 0.97
CA LEU A 29 -0.02 16.59 0.78
C LEU A 29 -0.94 17.28 1.77
N ASP A 30 -2.14 16.73 2.00
CA ASP A 30 -3.13 17.32 2.91
C ASP A 30 -3.11 16.69 4.32
N ASP A 31 -2.10 15.86 4.60
CA ASP A 31 -1.93 15.15 5.88
C ASP A 31 -3.15 14.31 6.33
N ARG A 32 -3.92 13.80 5.35
CA ARG A 32 -5.17 13.04 5.59
C ARG A 32 -4.97 11.53 5.68
N TYR A 33 -3.82 11.01 5.23
CA TYR A 33 -3.55 9.57 5.12
C TYR A 33 -2.25 9.18 5.81
N GLU A 34 -2.22 7.94 6.27
CA GLU A 34 -1.02 7.26 6.77
C GLU A 34 -0.83 5.95 5.99
N LEU A 35 0.31 5.80 5.31
CA LEU A 35 0.61 4.59 4.55
C LEU A 35 1.13 3.49 5.48
N LEU A 36 0.36 2.44 5.70
CA LEU A 36 0.67 1.38 6.67
C LEU A 36 1.07 0.04 6.07
N ALA A 37 0.62 -0.26 4.85
CA ALA A 37 0.76 -1.59 4.25
C ALA A 37 0.93 -1.53 2.73
N GLY A 38 1.52 -2.56 2.14
CA GLY A 38 1.67 -2.61 0.68
C GLY A 38 1.92 -3.99 0.08
N ALA A 39 1.28 -4.23 -1.06
CA ALA A 39 1.58 -5.31 -2.00
C ALA A 39 2.26 -4.72 -3.24
N LEU A 40 3.54 -4.33 -3.08
CA LEU A 40 4.23 -3.43 -4.00
C LEU A 40 4.82 -4.13 -5.24
N SER A 41 4.97 -5.45 -5.16
CA SER A 41 5.44 -6.33 -6.23
C SER A 41 4.91 -7.74 -5.98
N SER A 42 4.70 -8.53 -7.03
CA SER A 42 4.46 -9.97 -6.91
C SER A 42 5.73 -10.78 -6.60
N GLU A 43 6.89 -10.20 -6.85
CA GLU A 43 8.19 -10.76 -6.46
C GLU A 43 8.47 -10.43 -4.99
N PRO A 44 8.56 -11.41 -4.07
CA PRO A 44 8.63 -11.16 -2.63
C PRO A 44 9.81 -10.29 -2.19
N LYS A 45 10.99 -10.50 -2.78
CA LYS A 45 12.18 -9.69 -2.47
C LYS A 45 11.97 -8.23 -2.86
N ARG A 46 11.51 -7.98 -4.09
CA ARG A 46 11.23 -6.63 -4.57
C ARG A 46 10.10 -5.96 -3.77
N ALA A 47 9.10 -6.72 -3.32
CA ALA A 47 8.05 -6.21 -2.45
C ALA A 47 8.62 -5.74 -1.10
N ALA A 48 9.44 -6.58 -0.46
CA ALA A 48 10.09 -6.26 0.81
C ALA A 48 11.06 -5.06 0.69
N ASP A 49 11.89 -5.03 -0.36
CA ASP A 49 12.80 -3.92 -0.62
C ASP A 49 12.02 -2.62 -0.84
N SER A 50 10.90 -2.68 -1.58
CA SER A 50 10.02 -1.52 -1.78
C SER A 50 9.35 -1.07 -0.50
N ALA A 51 8.91 -1.99 0.36
CA ALA A 51 8.30 -1.65 1.63
C ALA A 51 9.31 -0.98 2.58
N ALA A 52 10.55 -1.49 2.61
CA ALA A 52 11.63 -0.93 3.40
C ALA A 52 11.98 0.51 2.97
N GLU A 53 12.08 0.78 1.66
CA GLU A 53 12.34 2.13 1.15
C GLU A 53 11.23 3.13 1.54
N LEU A 54 9.99 2.64 1.66
CA LEU A 54 8.82 3.45 2.00
C LEU A 54 8.54 3.53 3.50
N GLY A 55 9.36 2.88 4.34
CA GLY A 55 9.16 2.84 5.79
C GLY A 55 7.92 2.05 6.25
N ILE A 56 7.43 1.12 5.42
CA ILE A 56 6.32 0.23 5.76
C ILE A 56 6.84 -0.88 6.70
N ASP A 57 6.09 -1.18 7.76
CA ASP A 57 6.42 -2.28 8.69
C ASP A 57 6.60 -3.59 7.89
N PRO A 58 7.72 -4.33 8.02
CA PRO A 58 7.94 -5.58 7.29
C PRO A 58 6.82 -6.61 7.45
N ARG A 59 6.08 -6.58 8.56
CA ARG A 59 4.93 -7.47 8.82
C ARG A 59 3.68 -7.10 8.00
N ARG A 60 3.67 -5.90 7.41
CA ARG A 60 2.63 -5.34 6.54
C ARG A 60 3.11 -5.16 5.09
N SER A 61 4.26 -5.77 4.76
CA SER A 61 4.71 -5.97 3.39
C SER A 61 4.20 -7.30 2.87
N TYR A 62 3.52 -7.29 1.73
CA TYR A 62 2.93 -8.47 1.11
C TYR A 62 3.41 -8.65 -0.32
N ALA A 63 3.44 -9.90 -0.80
CA ALA A 63 3.69 -10.21 -2.21
C ALA A 63 2.40 -10.54 -3.00
N SER A 64 1.25 -10.57 -2.31
CA SER A 64 -0.07 -10.84 -2.89
C SER A 64 -1.08 -9.83 -2.31
N PHE A 65 -1.87 -9.23 -3.19
CA PHE A 65 -2.92 -8.30 -2.77
C PHE A 65 -4.08 -9.04 -2.10
N GLU A 66 -4.36 -10.28 -2.49
CA GLU A 66 -5.36 -11.13 -1.85
C GLU A 66 -4.97 -11.48 -0.41
N GLU A 67 -3.69 -11.77 -0.19
CA GLU A 67 -3.14 -12.01 1.15
C GLU A 67 -3.23 -10.73 2.01
N MET A 68 -2.82 -9.59 1.44
CA MET A 68 -2.92 -8.28 2.08
C MET A 68 -4.36 -7.98 2.50
N ALA A 69 -5.33 -8.10 1.59
CA ALA A 69 -6.74 -7.85 1.87
C ALA A 69 -7.29 -8.76 2.97
N LYS A 70 -6.97 -10.06 2.92
CA LYS A 70 -7.39 -11.04 3.94
C LYS A 70 -6.82 -10.76 5.32
N LYS A 71 -5.56 -10.34 5.41
CA LYS A 71 -4.88 -10.07 6.69
C LYS A 71 -5.30 -8.71 7.24
N GLU A 72 -5.18 -7.65 6.45
CA GLU A 72 -5.53 -6.29 6.87
C GLU A 72 -7.02 -6.17 7.22
N GLY A 73 -7.92 -6.82 6.47
CA GLY A 73 -9.36 -6.84 6.78
C GLY A 73 -9.73 -7.54 8.10
N LYS A 74 -8.80 -8.29 8.71
CA LYS A 74 -8.97 -8.92 10.04
C LYS A 74 -8.30 -8.15 11.16
N LEU A 75 -7.42 -7.20 10.84
CA LEU A 75 -6.71 -6.43 11.86
C LEU A 75 -7.65 -5.36 12.43
N LYS A 76 -7.71 -5.29 13.76
CA LYS A 76 -8.42 -4.19 14.45
C LYS A 76 -7.90 -2.82 14.02
N HIS A 77 -6.61 -2.73 13.67
CA HIS A 77 -5.95 -1.55 13.13
C HIS A 77 -5.44 -1.81 11.71
N GLY A 78 -6.32 -2.38 10.87
CA GLY A 78 -6.06 -2.62 9.47
C GLY A 78 -6.21 -1.35 8.62
N ILE A 79 -5.80 -1.43 7.35
CA ILE A 79 -6.07 -0.36 6.38
C ILE A 79 -7.58 -0.12 6.23
N GLU A 80 -7.95 1.14 6.03
CA GLU A 80 -9.32 1.60 5.76
C GLU A 80 -9.58 1.84 4.28
N ALA A 81 -8.51 2.13 3.54
CA ALA A 81 -8.55 2.36 2.10
C ALA A 81 -7.33 1.73 1.43
N VAL A 82 -7.46 1.44 0.13
CA VAL A 82 -6.36 0.93 -0.70
C VAL A 82 -6.23 1.76 -1.97
N ALA A 83 -5.00 2.14 -2.32
CA ALA A 83 -4.66 2.73 -3.61
C ALA A 83 -4.20 1.61 -4.57
N ILE A 84 -4.95 1.39 -5.64
CA ILE A 84 -4.59 0.44 -6.70
C ILE A 84 -3.84 1.19 -7.79
N VAL A 85 -2.55 0.88 -7.95
CA VAL A 85 -1.64 1.53 -8.91
C VAL A 85 -0.90 0.50 -9.77
N THR A 86 -1.52 -0.65 -9.99
CA THR A 86 -1.08 -1.69 -10.94
C THR A 86 -1.42 -1.29 -12.39
N PRO A 87 -0.89 -1.99 -13.41
CA PRO A 87 -1.38 -1.86 -14.77
C PRO A 87 -2.89 -2.13 -14.90
N ASN A 88 -3.58 -1.40 -15.77
CA ASN A 88 -5.05 -1.37 -15.88
C ASN A 88 -5.72 -2.76 -15.98
N HIS A 89 -5.10 -3.70 -16.71
CA HIS A 89 -5.66 -5.04 -16.91
C HIS A 89 -5.73 -5.87 -15.61
N LEU A 90 -5.02 -5.45 -14.56
CA LEU A 90 -5.07 -6.10 -13.24
C LEU A 90 -6.10 -5.46 -12.30
N HIS A 91 -6.62 -4.27 -12.60
CA HIS A 91 -7.50 -3.53 -11.68
C HIS A 91 -8.77 -4.30 -11.32
N CYS A 92 -9.32 -5.09 -12.24
CA CYS A 92 -10.52 -5.89 -11.95
C CYS A 92 -10.22 -7.10 -11.04
N ALA A 93 -8.98 -7.60 -11.05
CA ALA A 93 -8.58 -8.75 -10.24
C ALA A 93 -8.16 -8.35 -8.82
N VAL A 94 -7.55 -7.15 -8.69
CA VAL A 94 -7.16 -6.54 -7.41
C VAL A 94 -8.38 -6.11 -6.62
#